data_AF-A0A8T0HXY7-F1
#
_entry.id   AF-A0A8T0HXY7-F1
#
_cell.length_a   1.000
_cell.length_b   1.000
_cell.length_c   1.000
_cell.angle_alpha   90.00
_cell.angle_beta   90.00
_cell.angle_gamma   90.00
#
_symmetry.space_group_name_H-M   'P 1'
#
loop_
_entity.id
_entity.type
_entity.pdbx_description
1 polymer ?
#
loop_
_entity_poly.entity_id
_entity_poly.type
_entity_poly.pdbx_seq_one_letter_code
_entity_poly.pdbx_strand_id
1 'polypeptide(L)'
;MLASTASSLCVRLHPKTLLGAPASRSSGSLDFFKCVFLETSPVCNVANSTSRHSMPAGRRLATTMASSARPVVEVADKAVVPGLRETLWDQQNQKVTYPKLEKEASADVIVVGAGISGLSIAYNLLKAGKSVIVLESRVVGAGQTGRSTAHIMPWFDDYYHLVEKLHGFDKAKQVADSYLKAIDWIEQTVNEEKIDCNFSRVEGYLYPHDDSNGARDRLQKEFDVCLRLGLNVEMMNLENDPSSGSIGKALKFPTAGQFDPIKYVNGLAKAVASKGGKIYETTKVRKFDNNEVTTADGIVVKGGAVVMATNTPLHRDQLIHTFQQPEYYYAIGLKLPKGSVKKSLWWDTATPYHNVRIEEREDHDILVVGGEDHNAGMKFEDYHDAYSNLEKWAKKRWTSAGEVLYKWTGQVYKPVGYIPLIGPDPLANTTGGLLAYDQLIVTGDSGQGMTSGTIAGILISDLVTGKANPWVETYSPKRGAPTSSETVTGTGVRLWNTVEGIKDLLPFAGADNVDIEDLAPCGGCVVQSGVSKVAVYKDEKGCVHKFSAVCPHLGCVVKWNPIDGVFNCPCHGSIFDHHGTVINGPANVDLSPVD
;
A
#
# COMPACT_ATOMS: atom_id res chain seq x y z
N MET A 1 40.72 9.75 50.16
CA MET A 1 40.76 8.77 51.27
C MET A 1 39.37 8.19 51.43
N LEU A 2 39.32 6.87 51.66
CA LEU A 2 38.18 6.01 52.01
C LEU A 2 37.23 5.55 50.90
N ALA A 3 36.97 4.26 50.97
CA ALA A 3 36.26 3.37 50.05
C ALA A 3 35.07 2.72 50.77
N SER A 4 34.04 2.28 50.03
CA SER A 4 33.14 1.16 50.38
C SER A 4 32.18 0.90 49.21
N THR A 5 32.39 -0.15 48.41
CA THR A 5 31.68 -1.46 48.42
C THR A 5 30.17 -1.41 48.17
N ALA A 6 29.77 -1.90 46.99
CA ALA A 6 28.40 -2.21 46.59
C ALA A 6 28.09 -3.70 46.87
N SER A 7 26.89 -3.98 47.38
CA SER A 7 26.36 -5.32 47.62
C SER A 7 25.43 -5.75 46.49
N SER A 8 25.64 -6.96 46.00
CA SER A 8 24.77 -7.69 45.07
C SER A 8 23.77 -8.56 45.85
N LEU A 9 22.55 -8.70 45.34
CA LEU A 9 21.64 -9.78 45.74
C LEU A 9 21.15 -10.50 44.48
N CYS A 10 21.47 -11.80 44.42
CA CYS A 10 21.18 -12.72 43.33
C CYS A 10 20.24 -13.78 43.90
N VAL A 11 19.08 -14.00 43.28
CA VAL A 11 18.15 -15.09 43.64
C VAL A 11 18.05 -16.04 42.45
N ARG A 12 18.55 -17.27 42.68
CA ARG A 12 18.47 -18.43 41.78
C ARG A 12 17.10 -19.09 41.93
N LEU A 13 16.52 -19.55 40.82
CA LEU A 13 15.48 -20.59 40.81
C LEU A 13 15.97 -21.81 40.03
N HIS A 14 15.84 -22.99 40.65
CA HIS A 14 16.16 -24.29 40.09
C HIS A 14 14.93 -24.97 39.45
N PRO A 15 15.11 -25.77 38.39
CA PRO A 15 14.03 -26.51 37.74
C PRO A 15 13.85 -27.90 38.37
N LYS A 16 12.61 -28.40 38.40
CA LYS A 16 12.32 -29.83 38.54
C LYS A 16 11.34 -30.27 37.45
N THR A 17 11.81 -31.24 36.69
CA THR A 17 11.10 -32.14 35.78
C THR A 17 10.19 -33.11 36.55
N LEU A 18 9.08 -33.55 35.93
CA LEU A 18 8.58 -34.93 36.02
C LEU A 18 7.54 -35.24 34.93
N LEU A 19 7.71 -36.41 34.33
CA LEU A 19 6.92 -37.07 33.28
C LEU A 19 5.61 -37.68 33.83
N GLY A 20 4.62 -37.92 32.95
CA GLY A 20 3.59 -38.96 33.16
C GLY A 20 2.24 -38.69 32.48
N ALA A 21 1.90 -39.47 31.46
CA ALA A 21 0.63 -39.49 30.70
C ALA A 21 -0.49 -40.33 31.43
N PRO A 22 -1.59 -40.79 30.77
CA PRO A 22 -2.81 -40.07 30.32
C PRO A 22 -4.14 -40.73 30.80
N ALA A 23 -5.29 -40.06 30.72
CA ALA A 23 -6.66 -40.65 30.75
C ALA A 23 -7.73 -39.54 30.51
N SER A 24 -8.48 -39.53 29.40
CA SER A 24 -9.74 -40.24 29.10
C SER A 24 -11.04 -39.47 29.45
N ARG A 25 -11.76 -39.08 28.38
CA ARG A 25 -13.22 -39.07 28.13
C ARG A 25 -14.24 -38.53 29.15
N SER A 26 -15.25 -37.86 28.54
CA SER A 26 -16.67 -37.71 28.93
C SER A 26 -16.93 -36.70 30.07
N SER A 27 -18.03 -35.98 30.20
CA SER A 27 -19.24 -35.63 29.41
C SER A 27 -20.12 -34.86 30.39
N GLY A 28 -20.99 -33.96 29.91
CA GLY A 28 -22.08 -33.36 30.71
C GLY A 28 -21.95 -31.83 30.75
N SER A 29 -22.71 -31.08 29.95
CA SER A 29 -24.14 -30.74 30.10
C SER A 29 -24.41 -29.88 31.33
N LEU A 30 -24.91 -28.66 31.11
CA LEU A 30 -26.06 -28.11 31.83
C LEU A 30 -26.54 -26.82 31.14
N ASP A 31 -27.69 -26.95 30.49
CA ASP A 31 -28.58 -25.88 30.07
C ASP A 31 -29.14 -25.11 31.28
N PHE A 32 -29.46 -23.82 31.09
CA PHE A 32 -30.54 -23.16 31.83
C PHE A 32 -31.33 -22.20 30.92
N PHE A 33 -32.61 -22.59 30.70
CA PHE A 33 -33.85 -21.82 30.46
C PHE A 33 -33.86 -20.59 29.52
N LYS A 34 -34.48 -20.64 28.31
CA LYS A 34 -35.93 -20.67 27.92
C LYS A 34 -36.81 -19.52 28.41
N CYS A 35 -37.30 -18.70 27.47
CA CYS A 35 -38.73 -18.48 27.11
C CYS A 35 -38.85 -17.35 26.06
N VAL A 36 -39.81 -17.23 25.12
CA VAL A 36 -40.78 -18.05 24.35
C VAL A 36 -41.63 -17.01 23.58
N PHE A 37 -41.94 -17.24 22.29
CA PHE A 37 -43.19 -16.94 21.55
C PHE A 37 -42.96 -17.39 20.08
N LEU A 38 -43.34 -18.62 19.66
CA LEU A 38 -44.62 -19.06 19.02
C LEU A 38 -45.00 -18.19 17.80
N GLU A 39 -44.82 -18.62 16.54
CA GLU A 39 -45.41 -19.72 15.73
C GLU A 39 -46.43 -19.18 14.71
N THR A 40 -46.23 -19.46 13.43
CA THR A 40 -47.16 -20.20 12.55
C THR A 40 -46.72 -20.13 11.07
N SER A 41 -46.50 -21.30 10.47
CA SER A 41 -46.54 -21.51 9.01
C SER A 41 -47.93 -22.09 8.66
N PRO A 42 -48.35 -22.15 7.37
CA PRO A 42 -48.01 -23.36 6.60
C PRO A 42 -47.84 -23.19 5.08
N VAL A 43 -47.33 -24.28 4.54
CA VAL A 43 -47.05 -24.68 3.15
C VAL A 43 -48.31 -24.72 2.26
N CYS A 44 -48.15 -24.46 0.96
CA CYS A 44 -48.89 -25.16 -0.09
C CYS A 44 -48.07 -25.26 -1.38
N ASN A 45 -48.24 -26.37 -2.08
CA ASN A 45 -47.44 -26.89 -3.18
C ASN A 45 -48.43 -27.33 -4.31
N VAL A 46 -47.91 -27.57 -5.52
CA VAL A 46 -48.47 -28.44 -6.61
C VAL A 46 -49.18 -27.80 -7.85
N ALA A 47 -48.44 -27.92 -8.98
CA ALA A 47 -48.76 -28.45 -10.33
C ALA A 47 -49.55 -27.71 -11.46
N ASN A 48 -48.88 -27.74 -12.62
CA ASN A 48 -49.29 -28.09 -14.01
C ASN A 48 -50.64 -27.66 -14.58
N SER A 49 -50.59 -27.01 -15.75
CA SER A 49 -51.36 -27.49 -16.91
C SER A 49 -50.66 -27.20 -18.24
N THR A 50 -50.75 -28.19 -19.11
CA THR A 50 -50.31 -28.24 -20.51
C THR A 50 -51.39 -27.71 -21.46
N SER A 51 -51.02 -26.97 -22.50
CA SER A 51 -51.67 -27.15 -23.82
C SER A 51 -50.72 -26.78 -24.96
N ARG A 52 -50.62 -27.71 -25.92
CA ARG A 52 -50.02 -27.53 -27.24
C ARG A 52 -51.04 -26.82 -28.12
N HIS A 53 -50.62 -25.93 -29.02
CA HIS A 53 -50.98 -26.00 -30.45
C HIS A 53 -50.07 -25.08 -31.30
N SER A 54 -49.68 -25.67 -32.43
CA SER A 54 -48.91 -25.27 -33.61
C SER A 54 -48.67 -23.79 -33.97
N MET A 55 -47.45 -23.56 -34.49
CA MET A 55 -46.95 -22.37 -35.20
C MET A 55 -47.78 -21.95 -36.43
N PRO A 56 -47.55 -20.73 -36.96
CA PRO A 56 -46.58 -20.62 -38.04
C PRO A 56 -45.54 -19.50 -37.87
N ALA A 57 -44.46 -19.67 -38.62
CA ALA A 57 -43.23 -18.91 -38.64
C ALA A 57 -43.40 -17.41 -38.96
N GLY A 58 -42.52 -16.59 -38.37
CA GLY A 58 -42.24 -15.26 -38.93
C GLY A 58 -41.69 -14.23 -37.96
N ARG A 59 -40.37 -14.06 -38.02
CA ARG A 59 -39.63 -12.79 -37.80
C ARG A 59 -39.28 -12.33 -36.37
N ARG A 60 -37.95 -12.24 -36.22
CA ARG A 60 -37.16 -11.25 -35.47
C ARG A 60 -37.21 -11.35 -33.95
N LEU A 61 -36.33 -12.19 -33.41
CA LEU A 61 -35.76 -12.01 -32.08
C LEU A 61 -35.00 -10.69 -32.05
N ALA A 62 -35.55 -9.72 -31.34
CA ALA A 62 -34.80 -8.56 -30.86
C ALA A 62 -33.86 -9.07 -29.75
N THR A 63 -32.61 -9.33 -30.12
CA THR A 63 -31.53 -9.52 -29.16
C THR A 63 -31.30 -8.16 -28.50
N THR A 64 -31.69 -8.01 -27.23
CA THR A 64 -31.20 -6.92 -26.38
C THR A 64 -29.71 -7.13 -26.18
N MET A 65 -28.91 -6.58 -27.10
CA MET A 65 -27.48 -6.35 -26.90
C MET A 65 -27.35 -5.41 -25.71
N ALA A 66 -26.93 -5.92 -24.56
CA ALA A 66 -26.28 -5.08 -23.56
C ALA A 66 -25.05 -4.48 -24.26
N SER A 67 -25.14 -3.20 -24.61
CA SER A 67 -24.01 -2.44 -25.15
C SER A 67 -22.86 -2.54 -24.13
N SER A 68 -21.82 -3.30 -24.47
CA SER A 68 -20.52 -3.11 -23.85
C SER A 68 -20.05 -1.74 -24.29
N ALA A 69 -20.24 -0.74 -23.41
CA ALA A 69 -19.68 0.58 -23.62
C ALA A 69 -18.18 0.41 -23.86
N ARG A 70 -17.74 0.67 -25.10
CA ARG A 70 -16.32 0.70 -25.42
C ARG A 70 -15.69 1.81 -24.57
N PRO A 71 -14.47 1.61 -24.04
CA PRO A 71 -13.78 2.66 -23.32
C PRO A 71 -13.74 3.92 -24.19
N VAL A 72 -14.26 5.03 -23.68
CA VAL A 72 -14.16 6.31 -24.34
C VAL A 72 -12.76 6.84 -24.07
N VAL A 73 -12.05 7.25 -25.12
CA VAL A 73 -10.78 7.97 -24.97
C VAL A 73 -11.14 9.44 -24.87
N GLU A 74 -11.36 9.91 -23.65
CA GLU A 74 -11.46 11.34 -23.35
C GLU A 74 -10.13 11.82 -22.78
N VAL A 75 -9.68 12.99 -23.24
CA VAL A 75 -8.51 13.67 -22.68
C VAL A 75 -8.94 14.24 -21.33
N ALA A 76 -8.77 13.45 -20.27
CA ALA A 76 -9.06 13.90 -18.92
C ALA A 76 -8.15 15.07 -18.52
N ASP A 77 -8.70 16.04 -17.78
CA ASP A 77 -7.91 16.97 -16.98
C ASP A 77 -6.95 16.17 -16.08
N LYS A 78 -5.77 16.77 -15.82
CA LYS A 78 -4.59 16.10 -15.24
C LYS A 78 -4.97 15.14 -14.08
N ALA A 79 -4.29 13.99 -13.98
CA ALA A 79 -4.44 13.07 -12.83
C ALA A 79 -3.69 13.63 -11.61
N VAL A 80 -3.79 14.94 -11.39
CA VAL A 80 -3.31 15.58 -10.19
C VAL A 80 -4.21 15.06 -9.08
N VAL A 81 -3.59 14.39 -8.12
CA VAL A 81 -4.22 14.18 -6.83
C VAL A 81 -4.45 15.58 -6.24
N PRO A 82 -5.70 16.05 -6.06
CA PRO A 82 -5.93 17.40 -5.58
C PRO A 82 -5.14 17.67 -4.30
N GLY A 83 -4.44 18.81 -4.25
CA GLY A 83 -3.61 19.18 -3.11
C GLY A 83 -2.20 18.56 -3.07
N LEU A 84 -1.78 17.73 -4.03
CA LEU A 84 -0.41 17.21 -4.11
C LEU A 84 0.32 17.63 -5.39
N ARG A 85 1.66 17.66 -5.32
CA ARG A 85 2.53 17.97 -6.46
C ARG A 85 2.42 16.94 -7.58
N GLU A 86 2.56 17.45 -8.81
CA GLU A 86 2.73 16.66 -10.03
C GLU A 86 3.99 15.78 -9.96
N THR A 87 3.88 14.60 -10.52
CA THR A 87 4.93 13.58 -10.61
C THR A 87 5.51 13.55 -12.03
N LEU A 88 6.65 12.87 -12.17
CA LEU A 88 7.22 12.53 -13.48
C LEU A 88 6.24 11.79 -14.41
N TRP A 89 5.27 11.07 -13.83
CA TRP A 89 4.36 10.19 -14.54
C TRP A 89 3.11 10.91 -15.05
N ASP A 90 2.86 12.14 -14.62
CA ASP A 90 1.66 12.92 -14.95
C ASP A 90 1.63 13.48 -16.39
N GLN A 91 2.31 12.82 -17.32
CA GLN A 91 2.34 13.23 -18.72
C GLN A 91 1.03 12.88 -19.45
N GLN A 92 0.67 13.74 -20.41
CA GLN A 92 -0.62 13.84 -21.11
C GLN A 92 -1.00 12.65 -22.02
N ASN A 93 -0.44 11.45 -21.82
CA ASN A 93 -0.66 10.34 -22.73
C ASN A 93 -2.03 9.68 -22.50
N GLN A 94 -2.85 9.69 -23.57
CA GLN A 94 -4.10 8.95 -23.83
C GLN A 94 -4.61 8.09 -22.66
N LYS A 95 -5.29 8.74 -21.72
CA LYS A 95 -5.97 8.03 -20.64
C LYS A 95 -7.21 7.35 -21.19
N VAL A 96 -7.35 6.08 -20.88
CA VAL A 96 -8.61 5.38 -21.03
C VAL A 96 -9.43 5.70 -19.79
N THR A 97 -10.53 6.41 -19.96
CA THR A 97 -11.45 6.71 -18.85
C THR A 97 -12.48 5.60 -18.72
N TYR A 98 -12.88 5.32 -17.49
CA TYR A 98 -13.91 4.34 -17.16
C TYR A 98 -15.15 5.03 -16.59
N PRO A 99 -16.35 4.50 -16.82
CA PRO A 99 -17.58 5.15 -16.37
C PRO A 99 -17.66 5.21 -14.84
N LYS A 100 -18.41 6.17 -14.32
CA LYS A 100 -18.86 6.15 -12.93
C LYS A 100 -19.90 5.05 -12.73
N LEU A 101 -19.94 4.42 -11.56
CA LEU A 101 -21.03 3.50 -11.21
C LEU A 101 -22.33 4.29 -11.00
N GLU A 102 -23.39 3.95 -11.74
CA GLU A 102 -24.67 4.67 -11.67
C GLU A 102 -25.81 3.84 -11.04
N LYS A 103 -25.63 2.53 -10.90
CA LYS A 103 -26.65 1.62 -10.40
C LYS A 103 -26.03 0.44 -9.67
N GLU A 104 -26.86 -0.26 -8.91
CA GLU A 104 -26.46 -1.48 -8.23
C GLU A 104 -25.87 -2.51 -9.20
N ALA A 105 -24.90 -3.26 -8.71
CA ALA A 105 -24.19 -4.25 -9.49
C ALA A 105 -23.77 -5.45 -8.64
N SER A 106 -23.45 -6.56 -9.31
CA SER A 106 -22.88 -7.73 -8.67
C SER A 106 -21.80 -8.39 -9.52
N ALA A 107 -20.88 -9.06 -8.84
CA ALA A 107 -19.77 -9.83 -9.41
C ALA A 107 -19.32 -10.91 -8.43
N ASP A 108 -18.53 -11.88 -8.86
CA ASP A 108 -17.94 -12.87 -7.95
C ASP A 108 -16.98 -12.19 -6.96
N VAL A 109 -16.22 -11.20 -7.44
CA VAL A 109 -15.27 -10.44 -6.62
C VAL A 109 -15.39 -8.95 -6.87
N ILE A 110 -15.43 -8.18 -5.79
CA ILE A 110 -15.32 -6.72 -5.79
C ILE A 110 -13.91 -6.36 -5.37
N VAL A 111 -13.20 -5.61 -6.20
CA VAL A 111 -11.87 -5.07 -5.90
C VAL A 111 -12.01 -3.57 -5.66
N VAL A 112 -11.59 -3.08 -4.48
CA VAL A 112 -11.60 -1.66 -4.16
C VAL A 112 -10.19 -1.11 -4.29
N GLY A 113 -10.01 -0.15 -5.20
CA GLY A 113 -8.73 0.44 -5.60
C GLY A 113 -8.23 -0.08 -6.95
N ALA A 114 -7.98 0.83 -7.90
CA ALA A 114 -7.43 0.51 -9.22
C ALA A 114 -5.94 0.92 -9.35
N GLY A 115 -5.18 0.67 -8.28
CA GLY A 115 -3.71 0.66 -8.33
C GLY A 115 -3.18 -0.69 -8.84
N ILE A 116 -1.86 -0.85 -8.80
CA ILE A 116 -1.20 -2.08 -9.28
C ILE A 116 -1.74 -3.35 -8.63
N SER A 117 -1.90 -3.37 -7.30
CA SER A 117 -2.43 -4.54 -6.57
C SER A 117 -3.83 -4.91 -7.04
N GLY A 118 -4.76 -3.95 -7.09
CA GLY A 118 -6.15 -4.21 -7.46
C GLY A 118 -6.29 -4.70 -8.90
N LEU A 119 -5.53 -4.11 -9.83
CA LEU A 119 -5.58 -4.49 -11.23
C LEU A 119 -4.91 -5.85 -11.50
N SER A 120 -3.80 -6.18 -10.83
CA SER A 120 -3.18 -7.52 -10.91
C SER A 120 -4.12 -8.60 -10.38
N ILE A 121 -4.85 -8.32 -9.29
CA ILE A 121 -5.86 -9.23 -8.73
C ILE A 121 -7.02 -9.41 -9.71
N ALA A 122 -7.59 -8.31 -10.21
CA ALA A 122 -8.70 -8.36 -11.16
C ALA A 122 -8.32 -9.15 -12.43
N TYR A 123 -7.13 -8.90 -12.97
CA TYR A 123 -6.63 -9.57 -14.17
C TYR A 123 -6.49 -11.09 -13.97
N ASN A 124 -5.89 -11.54 -12.87
CA ASN A 124 -5.74 -12.98 -12.61
C ASN A 124 -7.08 -13.67 -12.33
N LEU A 125 -7.99 -13.02 -11.60
CA LEU A 125 -9.33 -13.54 -11.34
C LEU A 125 -10.16 -13.70 -12.62
N LEU A 126 -10.05 -12.74 -13.55
CA LEU A 126 -10.68 -12.84 -14.87
C LEU A 126 -10.09 -13.98 -15.70
N LYS A 127 -8.75 -14.18 -15.67
CA LYS A 127 -8.10 -15.36 -16.29
C LYS A 127 -8.59 -16.68 -15.67
N ALA A 128 -8.96 -16.67 -14.39
CA ALA A 128 -9.56 -17.81 -13.71
C ALA A 128 -11.08 -17.94 -13.90
N GLY A 129 -11.70 -17.12 -14.77
CA GLY A 129 -13.12 -17.21 -15.11
C GLY A 129 -14.08 -16.60 -14.09
N LYS A 130 -13.59 -15.78 -13.15
CA LYS A 130 -14.43 -15.03 -12.20
C LYS A 130 -14.90 -13.72 -12.83
N SER A 131 -16.13 -13.32 -12.52
CA SER A 131 -16.61 -11.96 -12.80
C SER A 131 -16.06 -10.98 -11.77
N VAL A 132 -15.56 -9.82 -12.22
CA VAL A 132 -14.89 -8.84 -11.36
C VAL A 132 -15.42 -7.43 -11.61
N ILE A 133 -15.69 -6.72 -10.50
CA ILE A 133 -15.90 -5.26 -10.49
C ILE A 133 -14.73 -4.60 -9.75
N VAL A 134 -14.10 -3.59 -10.37
CA VAL A 134 -13.08 -2.74 -9.76
C VAL A 134 -13.67 -1.35 -9.50
N LEU A 135 -13.58 -0.86 -8.27
CA LEU A 135 -14.08 0.45 -7.86
C LEU A 135 -12.91 1.37 -7.50
N GLU A 136 -12.72 2.45 -8.23
CA GLU A 136 -11.70 3.47 -8.00
C GLU A 136 -12.35 4.82 -7.66
N SER A 137 -11.90 5.41 -6.56
CA SER A 137 -12.36 6.72 -6.07
C SER A 137 -12.06 7.88 -7.00
N ARG A 138 -10.97 7.78 -7.77
CA ARG A 138 -10.46 8.80 -8.68
C ARG A 138 -10.33 8.20 -10.08
N VAL A 139 -9.11 8.13 -10.60
CA VAL A 139 -8.76 7.46 -11.86
C VAL A 139 -7.73 6.37 -11.62
N VAL A 140 -7.63 5.41 -12.54
CA VAL A 140 -6.66 4.31 -12.53
C VAL A 140 -5.25 4.84 -12.23
N GLY A 141 -4.58 4.23 -11.26
CA GLY A 141 -3.22 4.58 -10.89
C GLY A 141 -3.02 5.88 -10.10
N ALA A 142 -4.07 6.67 -9.82
CA ALA A 142 -3.93 7.99 -9.15
C ALA A 142 -3.40 7.93 -7.70
N GLY A 143 -3.35 6.74 -7.08
CA GLY A 143 -2.80 6.54 -5.74
C GLY A 143 -1.29 6.41 -5.71
N GLN A 144 -0.79 5.62 -4.75
CA GLN A 144 0.65 5.43 -4.55
C GLN A 144 1.35 4.77 -5.74
N THR A 145 0.62 4.01 -6.58
CA THR A 145 1.15 3.49 -7.84
C THR A 145 1.70 4.61 -8.73
N GLY A 146 0.93 5.67 -8.92
CA GLY A 146 1.33 6.85 -9.69
C GLY A 146 2.29 7.79 -8.96
N ARG A 147 2.73 7.46 -7.74
CA ARG A 147 3.70 8.26 -6.97
C ARG A 147 5.00 7.49 -6.73
N SER A 148 5.03 6.20 -7.02
CA SER A 148 6.21 5.35 -6.87
C SER A 148 7.37 5.78 -7.77
N THR A 149 8.61 5.50 -7.35
CA THR A 149 9.77 5.47 -8.25
C THR A 149 9.78 4.20 -9.12
N ALA A 150 8.83 3.29 -8.93
CA ALA A 150 8.54 2.13 -9.77
C ALA A 150 9.73 1.17 -9.97
N HIS A 151 10.46 0.89 -8.89
CA HIS A 151 11.45 -0.18 -8.84
C HIS A 151 10.76 -1.55 -8.78
N ILE A 152 11.25 -2.53 -9.54
CA ILE A 152 10.84 -3.93 -9.47
C ILE A 152 12.05 -4.74 -9.07
N MET A 153 12.08 -5.16 -7.82
CA MET A 153 13.32 -5.57 -7.15
C MET A 153 13.30 -7.08 -6.86
N PRO A 154 14.41 -7.80 -7.10
CA PRO A 154 14.61 -9.18 -6.63
C PRO A 154 15.20 -9.21 -5.21
N TRP A 155 15.70 -8.08 -4.70
CA TRP A 155 16.06 -7.90 -3.30
C TRP A 155 14.86 -7.37 -2.50
N PHE A 156 15.04 -7.33 -1.17
CA PHE A 156 14.02 -6.90 -0.23
C PHE A 156 14.51 -5.66 0.53
N ASP A 157 13.73 -4.58 0.56
CA ASP A 157 14.16 -3.29 1.15
C ASP A 157 14.51 -3.40 2.63
N ASP A 158 13.75 -4.23 3.35
CA ASP A 158 14.00 -4.52 4.77
C ASP A 158 15.03 -5.65 4.98
N TYR A 159 15.72 -6.08 3.91
CA TYR A 159 16.79 -7.09 3.88
C TYR A 159 16.35 -8.52 4.22
N TYR A 160 16.80 -9.49 3.41
CA TYR A 160 16.52 -10.90 3.65
C TYR A 160 17.13 -11.41 4.96
N HIS A 161 18.28 -10.90 5.40
CA HIS A 161 18.86 -11.34 6.68
C HIS A 161 18.00 -10.94 7.90
N LEU A 162 17.23 -9.85 7.82
CA LEU A 162 16.28 -9.48 8.88
C LEU A 162 15.00 -10.31 8.80
N VAL A 163 14.52 -10.59 7.57
CA VAL A 163 13.38 -11.48 7.36
C VAL A 163 13.70 -12.88 7.88
N GLU A 164 14.87 -13.45 7.56
CA GLU A 164 15.31 -14.75 8.06
C GLU A 164 15.38 -14.76 9.58
N LYS A 165 15.95 -13.71 10.19
CA LYS A 165 16.06 -13.60 11.65
C LYS A 165 14.70 -13.62 12.35
N LEU A 166 13.69 -12.96 11.78
CA LEU A 166 12.37 -12.83 12.40
C LEU A 166 11.41 -13.98 12.07
N HIS A 167 11.51 -14.54 10.86
CA HIS A 167 10.52 -15.46 10.31
C HIS A 167 11.06 -16.85 10.00
N GLY A 168 12.38 -17.03 10.12
CA GLY A 168 13.07 -18.25 9.74
C GLY A 168 13.38 -18.32 8.24
N PHE A 169 14.28 -19.24 7.90
CA PHE A 169 14.82 -19.39 6.55
C PHE A 169 13.76 -19.76 5.50
N ASP A 170 12.80 -20.64 5.84
CA ASP A 170 11.78 -21.08 4.88
C ASP A 170 10.88 -19.93 4.43
N LYS A 171 10.51 -19.03 5.35
CA LYS A 171 9.72 -17.83 5.01
C LYS A 171 10.55 -16.84 4.19
N ALA A 172 11.81 -16.61 4.54
CA ALA A 172 12.72 -15.79 3.74
C ALA A 172 12.86 -16.32 2.30
N LYS A 173 12.95 -17.66 2.15
CA LYS A 173 12.96 -18.34 0.85
C LYS A 173 11.67 -18.15 0.07
N GLN A 174 10.52 -18.21 0.71
CA GLN A 174 9.24 -17.93 0.07
C GLN A 174 9.12 -16.47 -0.38
N VAL A 175 9.63 -15.51 0.41
CA VAL A 175 9.68 -14.10 -0.01
C VAL A 175 10.55 -13.96 -1.26
N ALA A 176 11.79 -14.47 -1.23
CA ALA A 176 12.69 -14.44 -2.39
C ALA A 176 12.09 -15.06 -3.65
N ASP A 177 11.49 -16.25 -3.53
CA ASP A 177 10.80 -16.94 -4.62
C ASP A 177 9.63 -16.10 -5.19
N SER A 178 8.80 -15.54 -4.30
CA SER A 178 7.65 -14.73 -4.73
C SER A 178 8.04 -13.44 -5.44
N TYR A 179 9.14 -12.81 -5.03
CA TYR A 179 9.66 -11.60 -5.65
C TYR A 179 10.13 -11.89 -7.08
N LEU A 180 10.97 -12.92 -7.28
CA LEU A 180 11.41 -13.33 -8.62
C LEU A 180 10.22 -13.67 -9.54
N LYS A 181 9.26 -14.46 -9.04
CA LYS A 181 8.06 -14.81 -9.81
C LYS A 181 7.20 -13.60 -10.17
N ALA A 182 7.15 -12.58 -9.32
CA ALA A 182 6.42 -11.35 -9.63
C ALA A 182 7.08 -10.57 -10.78
N ILE A 183 8.42 -10.49 -10.83
CA ILE A 183 9.11 -9.83 -11.96
C ILE A 183 8.86 -10.58 -13.26
N ASP A 184 8.97 -11.91 -13.23
CA ASP A 184 8.68 -12.78 -14.38
C ASP A 184 7.23 -12.64 -14.85
N TRP A 185 6.29 -12.58 -13.90
CA TRP A 185 4.87 -12.40 -14.20
C TRP A 185 4.58 -11.03 -14.84
N ILE A 186 5.22 -9.96 -14.36
CA ILE A 186 5.10 -8.62 -14.94
C ILE A 186 5.58 -8.65 -16.39
N GLU A 187 6.78 -9.18 -16.65
CA GLU A 187 7.34 -9.30 -18.00
C GLU A 187 6.43 -10.11 -18.93
N GLN A 188 5.97 -11.28 -18.46
CA GLN A 188 5.04 -12.12 -19.22
C GLN A 188 3.75 -11.38 -19.55
N THR A 189 3.16 -10.68 -18.58
CA THR A 189 1.91 -9.93 -18.77
C THR A 189 2.09 -8.77 -19.74
N VAL A 190 3.21 -8.05 -19.65
CA VAL A 190 3.57 -6.98 -20.60
C VAL A 190 3.64 -7.53 -22.02
N ASN A 191 4.28 -8.68 -22.21
CA ASN A 191 4.41 -9.32 -23.53
C ASN A 191 3.07 -9.88 -24.05
N GLU A 192 2.30 -10.58 -23.21
CA GLU A 192 1.00 -11.19 -23.55
C GLU A 192 -0.03 -10.13 -23.95
N GLU A 193 -0.16 -9.07 -23.16
CA GLU A 193 -1.17 -8.02 -23.36
C GLU A 193 -0.64 -6.86 -24.21
N LYS A 194 0.63 -6.91 -24.64
CA LYS A 194 1.31 -5.91 -25.47
C LYS A 194 1.24 -4.51 -24.84
N ILE A 195 1.59 -4.43 -23.57
CA ILE A 195 1.53 -3.19 -22.80
C ILE A 195 2.78 -2.35 -23.08
N ASP A 196 2.60 -1.23 -23.78
CA ASP A 196 3.66 -0.25 -24.06
C ASP A 196 3.96 0.60 -22.81
N CYS A 197 4.70 0.02 -21.86
CA CYS A 197 5.04 0.65 -20.58
C CYS A 197 6.55 0.82 -20.35
N ASN A 198 7.34 0.77 -21.41
CA ASN A 198 8.80 0.87 -21.31
C ASN A 198 9.42 -0.18 -20.34
N PHE A 199 8.81 -1.36 -20.23
CA PHE A 199 9.36 -2.41 -19.37
C PHE A 199 10.74 -2.83 -19.86
N SER A 200 11.68 -2.96 -18.94
CA SER A 200 12.99 -3.52 -19.21
C SER A 200 13.54 -4.24 -17.99
N ARG A 201 14.15 -5.41 -18.20
CA ARG A 201 15.06 -6.00 -17.23
C ARG A 201 16.31 -5.15 -17.10
N VAL A 202 16.71 -4.88 -15.87
CA VAL A 202 17.87 -4.05 -15.53
C VAL A 202 18.66 -4.68 -14.40
N GLU A 203 19.91 -4.26 -14.26
CA GLU A 203 20.73 -4.60 -13.10
C GLU A 203 20.31 -3.73 -11.91
N GLY A 204 20.37 -4.30 -10.71
CA GLY A 204 20.12 -3.63 -9.45
C GLY A 204 21.34 -3.70 -8.53
N TYR A 205 21.55 -2.65 -7.74
CA TYR A 205 22.72 -2.50 -6.89
C TYR A 205 22.34 -2.07 -5.48
N LEU A 206 22.70 -2.89 -4.49
CA LEU A 206 22.65 -2.52 -3.07
C LEU A 206 24.06 -2.16 -2.59
N TYR A 207 24.26 -0.99 -2.03
CA TYR A 207 25.60 -0.52 -1.62
C TYR A 207 25.57 0.16 -0.24
N PRO A 208 26.69 0.17 0.51
CA PRO A 208 26.73 0.76 1.82
C PRO A 208 26.68 2.29 1.69
N HIS A 209 25.89 2.96 2.53
CA HIS A 209 25.77 4.42 2.47
C HIS A 209 27.04 5.15 2.91
N ASP A 210 27.87 4.50 3.72
CA ASP A 210 29.14 4.99 4.22
C ASP A 210 30.18 3.87 4.33
N ASP A 211 31.41 4.24 4.70
CA ASP A 211 32.52 3.32 4.89
C ASP A 211 32.57 2.69 6.29
N SER A 212 31.52 2.85 7.10
CA SER A 212 31.48 2.30 8.45
C SER A 212 31.52 0.77 8.43
N ASN A 213 32.14 0.18 9.46
CA ASN A 213 32.13 -1.27 9.64
C ASN A 213 30.70 -1.81 9.75
N GLY A 214 29.76 -1.03 10.29
CA GLY A 214 28.36 -1.43 10.42
C GLY A 214 27.65 -1.55 9.07
N ALA A 215 27.84 -0.58 8.16
CA ALA A 215 27.26 -0.63 6.83
C ALA A 215 27.83 -1.79 6.00
N ARG A 216 29.15 -2.03 6.10
CA ARG A 216 29.84 -3.13 5.41
C ARG A 216 29.43 -4.51 5.94
N ASP A 217 29.30 -4.66 7.26
CA ASP A 217 28.83 -5.89 7.90
C ASP A 217 27.37 -6.21 7.52
N ARG A 218 26.50 -5.19 7.48
CA ARG A 218 25.12 -5.35 7.00
C ARG A 218 25.07 -5.86 5.56
N LEU A 219 25.86 -5.27 4.67
CA LEU A 219 25.96 -5.70 3.27
C LEU A 219 26.45 -7.15 3.15
N GLN A 220 27.43 -7.54 3.96
CA GLN A 220 27.98 -8.90 3.95
C GLN A 220 26.96 -9.93 4.44
N LYS A 221 26.24 -9.64 5.53
CA LYS A 221 25.16 -10.50 6.02
C LYS A 221 24.08 -10.70 4.98
N GLU A 222 23.71 -9.63 4.28
CA GLU A 222 22.72 -9.71 3.22
C GLU A 222 23.19 -10.58 2.05
N PHE A 223 24.46 -10.43 1.63
CA PHE A 223 25.06 -11.28 0.61
C PHE A 223 25.03 -12.77 0.97
N ASP A 224 25.46 -13.10 2.19
CA ASP A 224 25.54 -14.50 2.65
C ASP A 224 24.15 -15.16 2.68
N VAL A 225 23.12 -14.41 3.10
CA VAL A 225 21.73 -14.89 3.09
C VAL A 225 21.21 -15.03 1.66
N CYS A 226 21.43 -14.05 0.79
CA CYS A 226 21.03 -14.13 -0.62
C CYS A 226 21.60 -15.36 -1.33
N LEU A 227 22.88 -15.69 -1.09
CA LEU A 227 23.51 -16.91 -1.63
C LEU A 227 22.83 -18.18 -1.12
N ARG A 228 22.53 -18.25 0.18
CA ARG A 228 21.84 -19.40 0.79
C ARG A 228 20.42 -19.57 0.27
N LEU A 229 19.73 -18.46 -0.03
CA LEU A 229 18.39 -18.45 -0.64
C LEU A 229 18.43 -18.86 -2.13
N GLY A 230 19.61 -18.93 -2.74
CA GLY A 230 19.78 -19.28 -4.16
C GLY A 230 19.55 -18.11 -5.11
N LEU A 231 19.61 -16.87 -4.62
CA LEU A 231 19.53 -15.69 -5.47
C LEU A 231 20.82 -15.54 -6.29
N ASN A 232 20.68 -15.14 -7.55
CA ASN A 232 21.80 -14.74 -8.38
C ASN A 232 22.30 -13.37 -7.90
N VAL A 233 23.36 -13.36 -7.10
CA VAL A 233 23.95 -12.16 -6.53
C VAL A 233 25.47 -12.21 -6.59
N GLU A 234 26.08 -11.09 -6.93
CA GLU A 234 27.53 -10.95 -7.00
C GLU A 234 27.99 -9.77 -6.14
N MET A 235 29.10 -9.94 -5.43
CA MET A 235 29.79 -8.83 -4.78
C MET A 235 30.73 -8.17 -5.79
N MET A 236 30.61 -6.86 -5.98
CA MET A 236 31.42 -6.11 -6.95
C MET A 236 31.99 -4.81 -6.35
N ASN A 237 32.90 -4.16 -7.07
CA ASN A 237 33.41 -2.84 -6.74
C ASN A 237 33.22 -1.88 -7.92
N LEU A 238 32.52 -0.77 -7.69
CA LEU A 238 32.13 0.25 -8.65
C LEU A 238 32.75 1.63 -8.37
N GLU A 239 33.75 1.72 -7.49
CA GLU A 239 34.42 2.98 -7.13
C GLU A 239 34.94 3.76 -8.35
N ASN A 240 35.43 3.05 -9.36
CA ASN A 240 36.00 3.63 -10.59
C ASN A 240 34.99 3.75 -11.75
N ASP A 241 33.71 3.46 -11.53
CA ASP A 241 32.67 3.61 -12.54
C ASP A 241 31.87 4.91 -12.31
N PRO A 242 32.17 6.00 -13.05
CA PRO A 242 31.46 7.26 -12.87
C PRO A 242 29.97 7.16 -13.26
N SER A 243 29.58 6.20 -14.10
CA SER A 243 28.19 5.98 -14.47
C SER A 243 27.36 5.38 -13.32
N SER A 244 28.02 4.91 -12.26
CA SER A 244 27.40 4.42 -11.02
C SER A 244 27.33 5.46 -9.91
N GLY A 245 27.89 6.66 -10.12
CA GLY A 245 28.13 7.62 -9.04
C GLY A 245 29.25 7.19 -8.08
N SER A 246 30.15 6.31 -8.54
CA SER A 246 31.32 5.81 -7.79
C SER A 246 30.97 5.16 -6.44
N ILE A 247 29.90 4.36 -6.39
CA ILE A 247 29.30 3.82 -5.14
C ILE A 247 30.13 2.74 -4.42
N GLY A 248 31.34 2.42 -4.89
CA GLY A 248 32.23 1.49 -4.21
C GLY A 248 31.73 0.05 -4.21
N LYS A 249 31.90 -0.67 -3.09
CA LYS A 249 31.52 -2.08 -2.95
C LYS A 249 29.99 -2.23 -2.95
N ALA A 250 29.44 -3.11 -3.79
CA ALA A 250 27.99 -3.30 -3.93
C ALA A 250 27.61 -4.77 -4.15
N LEU A 251 26.37 -5.13 -3.79
CA LEU A 251 25.71 -6.35 -4.27
C LEU A 251 25.05 -6.06 -5.60
N LYS A 252 25.31 -6.89 -6.59
CA LYS A 252 24.69 -6.83 -7.91
C LYS A 252 23.61 -7.90 -8.02
N PHE A 253 22.42 -7.48 -8.42
CA PHE A 253 21.30 -8.34 -8.80
C PHE A 253 21.03 -8.18 -10.30
N PRO A 254 21.19 -9.22 -11.13
CA PRO A 254 21.15 -9.07 -12.59
C PRO A 254 19.74 -9.04 -13.20
N THR A 255 18.69 -9.37 -12.44
CA THR A 255 17.34 -9.63 -12.98
C THR A 255 16.24 -8.74 -12.42
N ALA A 256 16.59 -7.51 -12.02
CA ALA A 256 15.61 -6.51 -11.63
C ALA A 256 14.82 -5.99 -12.84
N GLY A 257 13.83 -5.15 -12.58
CA GLY A 257 12.99 -4.57 -13.62
C GLY A 257 12.57 -3.14 -13.31
N GLN A 258 12.19 -2.43 -14.36
CA GLN A 258 11.53 -1.14 -14.26
C GLN A 258 10.54 -0.97 -15.40
N PHE A 259 9.50 -0.17 -15.17
CA PHE A 259 8.56 0.29 -16.18
C PHE A 259 8.13 1.74 -15.87
N ASP A 260 7.33 2.32 -16.74
CA ASP A 260 6.45 3.46 -16.43
C ASP A 260 5.20 2.92 -15.70
N PRO A 261 4.98 3.27 -14.42
CA PRO A 261 3.93 2.69 -13.60
C PRO A 261 2.54 3.04 -14.11
N ILE A 262 2.35 4.26 -14.62
CA ILE A 262 1.06 4.72 -15.12
C ILE A 262 0.72 4.06 -16.45
N LYS A 263 1.68 3.95 -17.37
CA LYS A 263 1.46 3.19 -18.61
C LYS A 263 1.16 1.72 -18.34
N TYR A 264 1.88 1.11 -17.39
CA TYR A 264 1.67 -0.29 -17.01
C TYR A 264 0.24 -0.53 -16.50
N VAL A 265 -0.21 0.24 -15.50
CA VAL A 265 -1.55 0.01 -14.95
C VAL A 265 -2.68 0.40 -15.89
N ASN A 266 -2.50 1.40 -16.77
CA ASN A 266 -3.47 1.68 -17.82
C ASN A 266 -3.57 0.53 -18.84
N GLY A 267 -2.43 -0.05 -19.24
CA GLY A 267 -2.40 -1.23 -20.08
C GLY A 267 -3.07 -2.44 -19.42
N LEU A 268 -2.81 -2.64 -18.13
CA LEU A 268 -3.42 -3.72 -17.34
C LEU A 268 -4.94 -3.49 -17.16
N ALA A 269 -5.38 -2.26 -16.91
CA ALA A 269 -6.80 -1.90 -16.84
C ALA A 269 -7.51 -2.14 -18.18
N LYS A 270 -6.86 -1.84 -19.31
CA LYS A 270 -7.37 -2.18 -20.65
C LYS A 270 -7.50 -3.70 -20.84
N ALA A 271 -6.53 -4.47 -20.36
CA ALA A 271 -6.59 -5.93 -20.39
C ALA A 271 -7.70 -6.50 -19.48
N VAL A 272 -7.91 -5.92 -18.30
CA VAL A 272 -9.03 -6.26 -17.40
C VAL A 272 -10.37 -6.01 -18.11
N ALA A 273 -10.54 -4.84 -18.72
CA ALA A 273 -11.77 -4.49 -19.44
C ALA A 273 -12.00 -5.39 -20.67
N SER A 274 -10.95 -5.71 -21.43
CA SER A 274 -11.06 -6.57 -22.62
C SER A 274 -11.45 -8.01 -22.28
N LYS A 275 -11.13 -8.47 -21.06
CA LYS A 275 -11.54 -9.78 -20.53
C LYS A 275 -12.92 -9.75 -19.85
N GLY A 276 -13.65 -8.64 -19.92
CA GLY A 276 -15.01 -8.51 -19.38
C GLY A 276 -15.08 -8.03 -17.94
N GLY A 277 -13.96 -7.65 -17.32
CA GLY A 277 -13.95 -6.94 -16.04
C GLY A 277 -14.62 -5.58 -16.17
N LYS A 278 -15.33 -5.16 -15.11
CA LYS A 278 -15.97 -3.84 -15.05
C LYS A 278 -15.16 -2.94 -14.15
N ILE A 279 -14.60 -1.87 -14.69
CA ILE A 279 -13.88 -0.85 -13.92
C ILE A 279 -14.77 0.37 -13.82
N TYR A 280 -14.89 0.92 -12.62
CA TYR A 280 -15.61 2.17 -12.36
C TYR A 280 -14.71 3.19 -11.68
N GLU A 281 -14.48 4.31 -12.36
CA GLU A 281 -13.73 5.45 -11.82
C GLU A 281 -14.68 6.42 -11.13
N THR A 282 -14.14 7.41 -10.40
CA THR A 282 -14.91 8.41 -9.64
C THR A 282 -15.99 7.80 -8.71
N THR A 283 -15.74 6.58 -8.26
CA THR A 283 -16.68 5.75 -7.49
C THR A 283 -16.05 5.42 -6.14
N LYS A 284 -16.16 6.39 -5.21
CA LYS A 284 -15.60 6.27 -3.86
C LYS A 284 -16.44 5.29 -3.03
N VAL A 285 -15.82 4.23 -2.50
CA VAL A 285 -16.46 3.33 -1.53
C VAL A 285 -16.48 4.00 -0.15
N ARG A 286 -17.62 3.96 0.53
CA ARG A 286 -17.85 4.58 1.84
C ARG A 286 -18.12 3.58 2.95
N LYS A 287 -18.86 2.51 2.66
CA LYS A 287 -19.20 1.46 3.62
C LYS A 287 -18.87 0.09 3.06
N PHE A 288 -18.63 -0.82 3.99
CA PHE A 288 -18.28 -2.20 3.73
C PHE A 288 -19.04 -3.06 4.74
N ASP A 289 -19.67 -4.12 4.27
CA ASP A 289 -20.35 -5.10 5.11
C ASP A 289 -20.11 -6.48 4.51
N ASN A 290 -19.17 -7.22 5.09
CA ASN A 290 -18.72 -8.53 4.59
C ASN A 290 -18.39 -8.48 3.08
N ASN A 291 -19.23 -9.12 2.27
CA ASN A 291 -19.12 -9.26 0.83
C ASN A 291 -19.87 -8.16 0.03
N GLU A 292 -20.31 -7.09 0.70
CA GLU A 292 -21.03 -5.95 0.14
C GLU A 292 -20.25 -4.64 0.39
N VAL A 293 -20.33 -3.72 -0.58
CA VAL A 293 -19.83 -2.35 -0.40
C VAL A 293 -20.89 -1.32 -0.81
N THR A 294 -20.90 -0.18 -0.14
CA THR A 294 -21.76 0.97 -0.48
C THR A 294 -20.88 2.15 -0.89
N THR A 295 -21.16 2.75 -2.05
CA THR A 295 -20.46 3.95 -2.53
C THR A 295 -20.87 5.20 -1.75
N ALA A 296 -20.12 6.29 -1.94
CA ALA A 296 -20.45 7.60 -1.36
C ALA A 296 -21.81 8.12 -1.84
N ASP A 297 -22.24 7.72 -3.04
CA ASP A 297 -23.56 8.05 -3.62
C ASP A 297 -24.67 7.11 -3.15
N GLY A 298 -24.38 6.17 -2.25
CA GLY A 298 -25.36 5.22 -1.71
C GLY A 298 -25.63 4.00 -2.57
N ILE A 299 -24.86 3.79 -3.65
CA ILE A 299 -25.04 2.63 -4.56
C ILE A 299 -24.42 1.39 -3.92
N VAL A 300 -25.16 0.28 -3.93
CA VAL A 300 -24.72 -0.99 -3.36
C VAL A 300 -24.14 -1.91 -4.43
N VAL A 301 -22.98 -2.50 -4.15
CA VAL A 301 -22.37 -3.55 -4.97
C VAL A 301 -22.18 -4.80 -4.13
N LYS A 302 -22.68 -5.94 -4.61
CA LYS A 302 -22.64 -7.23 -3.91
C LYS A 302 -21.70 -8.21 -4.60
N GLY A 303 -20.95 -8.98 -3.84
CA GLY A 303 -20.12 -10.04 -4.41
C GLY A 303 -19.98 -11.28 -3.56
N GLY A 304 -19.14 -12.21 -4.01
CA GLY A 304 -18.73 -13.38 -3.21
C GLY A 304 -17.58 -13.05 -2.27
N ALA A 305 -16.73 -12.09 -2.63
CA ALA A 305 -15.66 -11.55 -1.79
C ALA A 305 -15.38 -10.07 -2.13
N VAL A 306 -14.86 -9.34 -1.15
CA VAL A 306 -14.35 -7.98 -1.29
C VAL A 306 -12.84 -7.99 -1.04
N VAL A 307 -12.07 -7.40 -1.95
CA VAL A 307 -10.63 -7.21 -1.83
C VAL A 307 -10.33 -5.73 -1.65
N MET A 308 -9.73 -5.37 -0.51
CA MET A 308 -9.27 -4.00 -0.24
C MET A 308 -7.82 -3.86 -0.70
N ALA A 309 -7.65 -3.20 -1.85
CA ALA A 309 -6.36 -2.89 -2.46
C ALA A 309 -6.12 -1.37 -2.46
N THR A 310 -6.37 -0.72 -1.32
CA THR A 310 -6.45 0.74 -1.16
C THR A 310 -5.21 1.36 -0.49
N ASN A 311 -4.03 0.75 -0.67
CA ASN A 311 -2.78 1.03 0.08
C ASN A 311 -2.86 0.61 1.56
N THR A 312 -3.87 1.12 2.27
CA THR A 312 -4.29 0.66 3.60
C THR A 312 -5.81 0.47 3.63
N PRO A 313 -6.36 -0.54 4.32
CA PRO A 313 -7.79 -0.77 4.42
C PRO A 313 -8.57 0.44 4.99
N LEU A 314 -9.74 0.74 4.42
CA LEU A 314 -10.52 1.95 4.75
C LEU A 314 -11.37 1.86 6.04
N HIS A 315 -11.28 0.77 6.79
CA HIS A 315 -12.10 0.54 7.97
C HIS A 315 -11.57 1.24 9.22
N ARG A 316 -12.50 1.63 10.10
CA ARG A 316 -12.21 2.31 11.37
C ARG A 316 -11.82 1.34 12.49
N ASP A 317 -12.31 0.10 12.47
CA ASP A 317 -12.24 -0.88 13.56
C ASP A 317 -11.18 -1.98 13.36
N GLN A 318 -10.42 -1.93 12.26
CA GLN A 318 -9.54 -3.03 11.90
C GLN A 318 -8.22 -3.03 12.68
N LEU A 319 -7.95 -4.18 13.28
CA LEU A 319 -6.69 -4.54 13.95
C LEU A 319 -5.46 -4.33 13.04
N ILE A 320 -5.65 -4.38 11.72
CA ILE A 320 -4.58 -4.21 10.72
C ILE A 320 -3.80 -2.90 10.86
N HIS A 321 -4.46 -1.83 11.29
CA HIS A 321 -3.82 -0.51 11.50
C HIS A 321 -2.78 -0.52 12.63
N THR A 322 -2.82 -1.53 13.50
CA THR A 322 -1.80 -1.74 14.54
C THR A 322 -0.60 -2.56 14.05
N PHE A 323 -0.68 -3.13 12.84
CA PHE A 323 0.36 -3.98 12.25
C PHE A 323 1.18 -3.26 11.20
N GLN A 324 0.98 -1.96 11.04
CA GLN A 324 1.71 -1.17 10.06
C GLN A 324 1.89 0.28 10.53
N GLN A 325 2.93 0.91 10.03
CA GLN A 325 3.28 2.29 10.30
C GLN A 325 3.30 3.10 9.00
N PRO A 326 2.54 4.20 8.90
CA PRO A 326 2.60 5.07 7.73
C PRO A 326 3.90 5.88 7.71
N GLU A 327 4.58 5.88 6.57
CA GLU A 327 5.77 6.69 6.31
C GLU A 327 5.62 7.46 5.00
N TYR A 328 6.12 8.69 4.99
CA TYR A 328 6.27 9.52 3.81
C TYR A 328 7.63 9.28 3.20
N TYR A 329 7.71 9.33 1.88
CA TYR A 329 8.96 9.39 1.13
C TYR A 329 8.90 10.52 0.12
N TYR A 330 10.06 11.06 -0.23
CA TYR A 330 10.18 12.13 -1.22
C TYR A 330 10.91 11.61 -2.43
N ALA A 331 10.62 12.21 -3.58
CA ALA A 331 11.32 11.93 -4.81
C ALA A 331 11.47 13.18 -5.67
N ILE A 332 12.58 13.20 -6.41
CA ILE A 332 12.91 14.24 -7.38
C ILE A 332 13.29 13.61 -8.72
N GLY A 333 13.04 14.33 -9.79
CA GLY A 333 13.54 14.01 -11.14
C GLY A 333 14.52 15.08 -11.59
N LEU A 334 15.79 14.74 -11.78
CA LEU A 334 16.81 15.66 -12.29
C LEU A 334 17.10 15.38 -13.76
N LYS A 335 17.28 16.44 -14.55
CA LYS A 335 17.70 16.32 -15.96
C LYS A 335 19.11 15.75 -16.04
N LEU A 336 19.33 14.78 -16.92
CA LEU A 336 20.64 14.21 -17.24
C LEU A 336 20.95 14.32 -18.74
N PRO A 337 22.22 14.55 -19.12
CA PRO A 337 22.66 14.28 -20.48
C PRO A 337 22.39 12.81 -20.85
N LYS A 338 21.88 12.60 -22.06
CA LYS A 338 21.52 11.28 -22.58
C LYS A 338 22.69 10.30 -22.44
N GLY A 339 22.44 9.14 -21.84
CA GLY A 339 23.41 8.05 -21.67
C GLY A 339 24.55 8.34 -20.68
N SER A 340 24.48 9.42 -19.90
CA SER A 340 25.55 9.77 -18.95
C SER A 340 25.59 8.88 -17.69
N VAL A 341 24.48 8.21 -17.38
CA VAL A 341 24.33 7.31 -16.24
C VAL A 341 23.81 5.98 -16.73
N LYS A 342 24.34 4.90 -16.19
CA LYS A 342 23.92 3.56 -16.58
C LYS A 342 22.48 3.31 -16.13
N LYS A 343 21.64 2.79 -17.04
CA LYS A 343 20.27 2.36 -16.72
C LYS A 343 20.30 1.16 -15.79
N SER A 344 20.06 1.41 -14.51
CA SER A 344 20.08 0.42 -13.43
C SER A 344 19.26 0.95 -12.26
N LEU A 345 18.97 0.08 -11.31
CA LEU A 345 18.39 0.44 -10.03
C LEU A 345 19.50 0.50 -8.98
N TRP A 346 19.50 1.54 -8.16
CA TRP A 346 20.50 1.75 -7.12
C TRP A 346 19.83 1.97 -5.78
N TRP A 347 20.39 1.40 -4.72
CA TRP A 347 19.84 1.44 -3.37
C TRP A 347 20.96 1.48 -2.32
N ASP A 348 20.91 2.41 -1.37
CA ASP A 348 21.89 2.50 -0.29
C ASP A 348 21.42 1.84 1.03
N THR A 349 22.32 1.67 1.99
CA THR A 349 21.99 1.14 3.33
C THR A 349 21.68 2.23 4.37
N ALA A 350 21.43 3.47 3.96
CA ALA A 350 21.18 4.56 4.89
C ALA A 350 19.83 4.40 5.59
N THR A 351 19.60 5.22 6.62
CA THR A 351 18.30 5.33 7.27
C THR A 351 18.06 6.80 7.60
N PRO A 352 17.21 7.51 6.83
CA PRO A 352 16.49 7.04 5.64
C PRO A 352 17.41 6.66 4.47
N TYR A 353 16.99 5.69 3.66
CA TYR A 353 17.75 5.21 2.50
C TYR A 353 17.54 6.11 1.27
N HIS A 354 18.38 5.92 0.25
CA HIS A 354 18.20 6.53 -1.06
C HIS A 354 18.05 5.47 -2.13
N ASN A 355 17.12 5.70 -3.04
CA ASN A 355 16.88 4.86 -4.21
C ASN A 355 16.98 5.67 -5.49
N VAL A 356 17.56 5.07 -6.54
CA VAL A 356 17.78 5.76 -7.82
C VAL A 356 17.44 4.86 -8.99
N ARG A 357 16.80 5.43 -10.02
CA ARG A 357 16.65 4.83 -11.35
C ARG A 357 16.80 5.87 -12.45
N ILE A 358 16.90 5.39 -13.68
CA ILE A 358 16.93 6.21 -14.88
C ILE A 358 15.63 6.05 -15.66
N GLU A 359 14.99 7.16 -15.97
CA GLU A 359 13.90 7.23 -16.94
C GLU A 359 14.43 7.86 -18.23
N GLU A 360 14.43 7.10 -19.31
CA GLU A 360 14.99 7.52 -20.59
C GLU A 360 13.98 8.38 -21.37
N ARG A 361 14.41 9.56 -21.87
CA ARG A 361 13.64 10.39 -22.81
C ARG A 361 14.36 10.46 -24.16
N GLU A 362 13.74 11.10 -25.14
CA GLU A 362 14.28 11.16 -26.51
C GLU A 362 15.58 11.99 -26.58
N ASP A 363 15.60 13.16 -25.92
CA ASP A 363 16.67 14.15 -25.97
C ASP A 363 17.53 14.22 -24.69
N HIS A 364 17.03 13.70 -23.58
CA HIS A 364 17.70 13.67 -22.29
C HIS A 364 17.31 12.41 -21.50
N ASP A 365 17.96 12.16 -20.36
CA ASP A 365 17.49 11.18 -19.38
C ASP A 365 17.06 11.90 -18.11
N ILE A 366 16.32 11.21 -17.25
CA ILE A 366 15.89 11.72 -15.96
C ILE A 366 16.43 10.80 -14.87
N LEU A 367 17.24 11.37 -13.98
CA LEU A 367 17.66 10.72 -12.73
C LEU A 367 16.51 10.84 -11.74
N VAL A 368 15.82 9.74 -11.49
CA VAL A 368 14.81 9.68 -10.44
C VAL A 368 15.51 9.27 -9.16
N VAL A 369 15.38 10.10 -8.14
CA VAL A 369 15.99 9.87 -6.81
C VAL A 369 14.88 9.94 -5.78
N GLY A 370 14.73 8.90 -4.98
CA GLY A 370 13.82 8.85 -3.84
C GLY A 370 14.56 8.65 -2.51
N GLY A 371 13.94 9.06 -1.41
CA GLY A 371 14.45 8.90 -0.05
C GLY A 371 13.92 9.97 0.91
N GLU A 372 14.71 10.26 1.94
CA GLU A 372 14.37 11.20 3.03
C GLU A 372 13.08 10.80 3.77
N ASP A 373 12.86 9.49 3.87
CA ASP A 373 11.67 8.90 4.47
C ASP A 373 11.51 9.28 5.94
N HIS A 374 10.27 9.50 6.36
CA HIS A 374 9.95 9.74 7.76
C HIS A 374 8.51 9.35 8.12
N ASN A 375 8.23 9.19 9.42
CA ASN A 375 6.90 8.85 9.90
C ASN A 375 5.84 9.88 9.46
N ALA A 376 4.62 9.43 9.19
CA ALA A 376 3.51 10.35 8.95
C ALA A 376 3.26 11.26 10.17
N GLY A 377 2.91 12.52 9.91
CA GLY A 377 2.50 13.47 10.96
C GLY A 377 3.57 13.76 12.01
N MET A 378 4.80 14.04 11.57
CA MET A 378 5.83 14.63 12.44
C MET A 378 5.44 16.03 12.90
N LYS A 379 6.11 16.55 13.93
CA LYS A 379 5.90 17.94 14.33
C LYS A 379 6.44 18.88 13.25
N PHE A 380 5.86 20.07 13.15
CA PHE A 380 6.28 21.09 12.18
C PHE A 380 7.80 21.35 12.23
N GLU A 381 8.37 21.45 13.43
CA GLU A 381 9.80 21.69 13.67
C GLU A 381 10.72 20.56 13.19
N ASP A 382 10.20 19.34 13.07
CA ASP A 382 10.96 18.18 12.63
C ASP A 382 11.02 18.08 11.10
N TYR A 383 10.23 18.89 10.37
CA TYR A 383 10.30 18.93 8.91
C TYR A 383 11.57 19.63 8.45
N HIS A 384 12.30 18.97 7.57
CA HIS A 384 13.42 19.53 6.83
C HIS A 384 13.11 19.61 5.33
N ASP A 385 13.88 20.39 4.59
CA ASP A 385 13.75 20.46 3.14
C ASP A 385 14.30 19.20 2.45
N ALA A 386 13.50 18.12 2.51
CA ALA A 386 13.82 16.81 1.95
C ALA A 386 14.21 16.89 0.46
N TYR A 387 13.53 17.73 -0.33
CA TYR A 387 13.83 17.89 -1.74
C TYR A 387 15.22 18.49 -1.98
N SER A 388 15.61 19.51 -1.21
CA SER A 388 16.96 20.09 -1.31
C SER A 388 18.04 19.13 -0.81
N ASN A 389 17.74 18.29 0.19
CA ASN A 389 18.66 17.24 0.64
C ASN A 389 18.89 16.19 -0.45
N LEU A 390 17.82 15.67 -1.07
CA LEU A 390 17.91 14.74 -2.19
C LEU A 390 18.70 15.35 -3.36
N GLU A 391 18.46 16.61 -3.70
CA GLU A 391 19.18 17.29 -4.77
C GLU A 391 20.69 17.38 -4.49
N LYS A 392 21.07 17.82 -3.28
CA LYS A 392 22.47 17.91 -2.87
C LYS A 392 23.13 16.53 -2.86
N TRP A 393 22.44 15.53 -2.33
CA TRP A 393 22.91 14.15 -2.26
C TRP A 393 23.14 13.56 -3.66
N ALA A 394 22.21 13.80 -4.58
CA ALA A 394 22.27 13.30 -5.95
C ALA A 394 23.40 13.97 -6.75
N LYS A 395 23.48 15.30 -6.72
CA LYS A 395 24.50 16.08 -7.46
C LYS A 395 25.93 15.82 -6.99
N LYS A 396 26.10 15.38 -5.73
CA LYS A 396 27.41 14.96 -5.22
C LYS A 396 27.91 13.66 -5.87
N ARG A 397 27.00 12.75 -6.25
CA ARG A 397 27.33 11.44 -6.85
C ARG A 397 27.30 11.47 -8.36
N TRP A 398 26.20 11.97 -8.93
CA TRP A 398 26.04 12.14 -10.37
C TRP A 398 26.27 13.60 -10.73
N THR A 399 27.53 13.97 -10.93
CA THR A 399 27.94 15.36 -11.22
C THR A 399 27.42 15.89 -12.55
N SER A 400 26.92 15.02 -13.43
CA SER A 400 26.20 15.37 -14.66
C SER A 400 24.74 15.76 -14.43
N ALA A 401 24.19 15.59 -13.23
CA ALA A 401 22.80 15.94 -12.91
C ALA A 401 22.59 17.45 -12.96
N GLY A 402 21.65 17.87 -13.81
CA GLY A 402 21.29 19.26 -14.07
C GLY A 402 20.22 19.80 -13.12
N GLU A 403 19.26 20.52 -13.68
CA GLU A 403 18.14 21.10 -12.94
C GLU A 403 17.14 20.04 -12.46
N VAL A 404 16.45 20.34 -11.35
CA VAL A 404 15.32 19.53 -10.86
C VAL A 404 14.09 19.87 -11.70
N LEU A 405 13.56 18.87 -12.40
CA LEU A 405 12.36 18.97 -13.24
C LEU A 405 11.08 18.61 -12.48
N TYR A 406 11.17 17.69 -11.52
CA TYR A 406 10.01 17.16 -10.79
C TYR A 406 10.32 17.01 -9.31
N LYS A 407 9.31 17.21 -8.46
CA LYS A 407 9.34 17.01 -7.01
C LYS A 407 7.99 16.46 -6.55
N TRP A 408 7.99 15.30 -5.92
CA TRP A 408 6.77 14.72 -5.39
C TRP A 408 7.01 13.88 -4.14
N THR A 409 5.93 13.62 -3.40
CA THR A 409 5.95 12.89 -2.14
C THR A 409 5.02 11.69 -2.22
N GLY A 410 5.41 10.49 -1.83
CA GLY A 410 4.47 9.39 -1.65
C GLY A 410 4.30 8.99 -0.19
N GLN A 411 3.45 7.99 0.04
CA GLN A 411 3.25 7.39 1.35
C GLN A 411 3.24 5.86 1.22
N VAL A 412 4.00 5.21 2.08
CA VAL A 412 4.10 3.76 2.20
C VAL A 412 3.69 3.34 3.61
N TYR A 413 3.46 2.03 3.78
CA TYR A 413 3.17 1.45 5.08
C TYR A 413 4.23 0.40 5.38
N LYS A 414 5.01 0.59 6.45
CA LYS A 414 5.94 -0.42 6.95
C LYS A 414 5.18 -1.42 7.83
N PRO A 415 5.13 -2.71 7.47
CA PRO A 415 4.42 -3.72 8.23
C PRO A 415 5.27 -4.21 9.41
N VAL A 416 4.60 -4.75 10.42
CA VAL A 416 5.26 -5.50 11.49
C VAL A 416 5.92 -6.73 10.88
N GLY A 417 7.24 -6.83 11.09
CA GLY A 417 8.03 -7.95 10.59
C GLY A 417 8.37 -7.86 9.10
N TYR A 418 8.29 -6.67 8.49
CA TYR A 418 8.85 -6.34 7.16
C TYR A 418 8.17 -6.96 5.93
N ILE A 419 7.59 -8.17 6.05
CA ILE A 419 6.86 -8.82 4.96
C ILE A 419 5.53 -8.08 4.71
N PRO A 420 5.06 -7.89 3.47
CA PRO A 420 3.74 -7.34 3.14
C PRO A 420 2.56 -8.15 3.69
N LEU A 421 1.46 -7.48 4.02
CA LEU A 421 0.25 -8.11 4.60
C LEU A 421 -0.77 -8.35 3.47
N ILE A 422 -0.87 -9.60 3.02
CA ILE A 422 -1.70 -10.02 1.88
C ILE A 422 -2.48 -11.28 2.25
N GLY A 423 -3.81 -11.19 2.25
CA GLY A 423 -4.67 -12.35 2.53
C GLY A 423 -5.96 -11.98 3.25
N PRO A 424 -6.58 -12.95 3.96
CA PRO A 424 -7.83 -12.71 4.68
C PRO A 424 -7.66 -11.62 5.74
N ASP A 425 -8.66 -10.75 5.86
CA ASP A 425 -8.72 -9.81 6.97
C ASP A 425 -8.69 -10.59 8.30
N PRO A 426 -7.87 -10.20 9.29
CA PRO A 426 -7.80 -10.91 10.58
C PRO A 426 -9.15 -11.04 11.31
N LEU A 427 -10.08 -10.11 11.06
CA LEU A 427 -11.42 -10.05 11.64
C LEU A 427 -12.52 -10.47 10.67
N ALA A 428 -12.18 -10.90 9.44
CA ALA A 428 -13.18 -11.40 8.49
C ALA A 428 -13.92 -12.61 9.06
N ASN A 429 -15.24 -12.61 8.86
CA ASN A 429 -16.05 -13.81 9.03
C ASN A 429 -15.62 -14.87 7.99
N THR A 430 -15.73 -16.13 8.38
CA THR A 430 -15.69 -17.26 7.46
C THR A 430 -17.14 -17.66 7.19
N THR A 431 -17.83 -17.01 6.26
CA THR A 431 -19.27 -17.25 6.02
C THR A 431 -19.60 -18.62 5.43
N GLY A 432 -18.60 -19.41 5.00
CA GLY A 432 -18.85 -20.73 4.41
C GLY A 432 -19.59 -20.67 3.06
N GLY A 433 -19.62 -19.51 2.40
CA GLY A 433 -20.19 -19.30 1.07
C GLY A 433 -19.29 -19.78 -0.08
N LEU A 434 -19.56 -19.30 -1.31
CA LEU A 434 -18.87 -19.71 -2.56
C LEU A 434 -17.34 -19.49 -2.54
N LEU A 435 -16.86 -18.62 -1.64
CA LEU A 435 -15.46 -18.31 -1.36
C LEU A 435 -15.20 -18.44 0.15
N ALA A 436 -14.00 -18.90 0.54
CA ALA A 436 -13.67 -19.17 1.94
C ALA A 436 -13.59 -17.92 2.83
N TYR A 437 -13.54 -16.72 2.25
CA TYR A 437 -13.34 -15.45 2.94
C TYR A 437 -14.17 -14.33 2.29
N ASP A 438 -14.90 -13.56 3.10
CA ASP A 438 -15.69 -12.43 2.59
C ASP A 438 -14.85 -11.17 2.36
N GLN A 439 -13.76 -11.01 3.12
CA GLN A 439 -12.88 -9.84 3.06
C GLN A 439 -11.41 -10.22 3.02
N LEU A 440 -10.71 -9.65 2.05
CA LEU A 440 -9.29 -9.83 1.78
C LEU A 440 -8.63 -8.45 1.73
N ILE A 441 -7.37 -8.37 2.17
CA ILE A 441 -6.63 -7.12 2.23
C ILE A 441 -5.26 -7.25 1.59
N VAL A 442 -4.76 -6.13 1.06
CA VAL A 442 -3.41 -5.96 0.53
C VAL A 442 -2.87 -4.64 1.07
N THR A 443 -1.85 -4.69 1.93
CA THR A 443 -1.32 -3.51 2.64
C THR A 443 0.11 -3.73 3.12
N GLY A 444 0.75 -2.66 3.56
CA GLY A 444 2.02 -2.74 4.30
C GLY A 444 3.19 -3.20 3.44
N ASP A 445 3.40 -2.63 2.26
CA ASP A 445 4.40 -3.11 1.30
C ASP A 445 5.85 -2.60 1.49
N SER A 446 6.11 -1.75 2.51
CA SER A 446 7.42 -1.11 2.73
C SER A 446 7.99 -0.37 1.51
N GLY A 447 7.16 0.15 0.59
CA GLY A 447 7.62 0.82 -0.63
C GLY A 447 7.86 -0.13 -1.81
N GLN A 448 7.71 -1.44 -1.62
CA GLN A 448 7.86 -2.47 -2.64
C GLN A 448 6.54 -2.82 -3.32
N GLY A 449 5.60 -1.87 -3.38
CA GLY A 449 4.25 -2.05 -3.91
C GLY A 449 4.17 -2.52 -5.36
N MET A 450 5.19 -2.23 -6.19
CA MET A 450 5.20 -2.70 -7.58
C MET A 450 5.32 -4.23 -7.66
N THR A 451 6.27 -4.80 -6.91
CA THR A 451 6.49 -6.24 -6.83
C THR A 451 5.42 -6.90 -5.98
N SER A 452 5.19 -6.42 -4.75
CA SER A 452 4.25 -7.03 -3.80
C SER A 452 2.78 -6.93 -4.22
N GLY A 453 2.39 -5.88 -4.95
CA GLY A 453 1.06 -5.79 -5.56
C GLY A 453 0.82 -6.86 -6.62
N THR A 454 1.86 -7.22 -7.37
CA THR A 454 1.81 -8.37 -8.29
C THR A 454 1.73 -9.70 -7.54
N ILE A 455 2.51 -9.86 -6.47
CA ILE A 455 2.42 -11.03 -5.57
C ILE A 455 0.98 -11.16 -5.04
N ALA A 456 0.35 -10.05 -4.65
CA ALA A 456 -1.05 -10.03 -4.24
C ALA A 456 -1.98 -10.51 -5.34
N GLY A 457 -1.76 -10.07 -6.59
CA GLY A 457 -2.46 -10.56 -7.77
C GLY A 457 -2.45 -12.08 -7.89
N ILE A 458 -1.31 -12.72 -7.65
CA ILE A 458 -1.16 -14.18 -7.73
C ILE A 458 -1.81 -14.85 -6.52
N LEU A 459 -1.44 -14.41 -5.31
CA LEU A 459 -1.85 -15.03 -4.06
C LEU A 459 -3.35 -14.93 -3.80
N ILE A 460 -3.93 -13.75 -3.97
CA ILE A 460 -5.37 -13.53 -3.75
C ILE A 460 -6.20 -14.31 -4.77
N SER A 461 -5.76 -14.37 -6.03
CA SER A 461 -6.43 -15.17 -7.05
C SER A 461 -6.41 -16.66 -6.70
N ASP A 462 -5.28 -17.19 -6.23
CA ASP A 462 -5.19 -18.59 -5.80
C ASP A 462 -6.10 -18.86 -4.58
N LEU A 463 -6.12 -17.96 -3.59
CA LEU A 463 -7.00 -18.07 -2.42
C LEU A 463 -8.49 -18.08 -2.81
N VAL A 464 -8.91 -17.16 -3.67
CA VAL A 464 -10.30 -17.06 -4.16
C VAL A 464 -10.68 -18.29 -5.01
N THR A 465 -9.75 -18.85 -5.76
CA THR A 465 -10.03 -20.01 -6.62
C THR A 465 -9.84 -21.36 -5.92
N GLY A 466 -9.42 -21.37 -4.65
CA GLY A 466 -9.15 -22.58 -3.89
C GLY A 466 -7.88 -23.32 -4.34
N LYS A 467 -7.00 -22.66 -5.09
CA LYS A 467 -5.73 -23.23 -5.54
C LYS A 467 -4.69 -23.14 -4.42
N ALA A 468 -3.98 -24.23 -4.18
CA ALA A 468 -2.92 -24.29 -3.18
C ALA A 468 -1.80 -23.31 -3.54
N ASN A 469 -1.38 -22.49 -2.58
CA ASN A 469 -0.29 -21.54 -2.74
C ASN A 469 0.62 -21.58 -1.49
N PRO A 470 1.94 -21.76 -1.66
CA PRO A 470 2.85 -21.88 -0.52
C PRO A 470 3.03 -20.58 0.26
N TRP A 471 2.64 -19.43 -0.30
CA TRP A 471 2.88 -18.10 0.28
C TRP A 471 1.81 -17.66 1.28
N VAL A 472 0.71 -18.41 1.41
CA VAL A 472 -0.46 -18.03 2.24
C VAL A 472 -0.05 -17.69 3.67
N GLU A 473 0.71 -18.56 4.34
CA GLU A 473 1.12 -18.33 5.73
C GLU A 473 2.17 -17.22 5.87
N THR A 474 3.04 -17.05 4.87
CA THR A 474 4.11 -16.04 4.89
C THR A 474 3.54 -14.62 4.80
N TYR A 475 2.54 -14.41 3.94
CA TYR A 475 1.92 -13.11 3.74
C TYR A 475 0.64 -12.88 4.53
N SER A 476 0.14 -13.89 5.26
CA SER A 476 -1.09 -13.82 6.07
C SER A 476 -1.08 -12.64 7.03
N PRO A 477 -2.08 -11.73 6.95
CA PRO A 477 -2.22 -10.62 7.91
C PRO A 477 -2.36 -11.07 9.37
N LYS A 478 -2.82 -12.31 9.60
CA LYS A 478 -2.97 -12.89 10.95
C LYS A 478 -1.63 -13.07 11.68
N ARG A 479 -0.49 -13.11 10.96
CA ARG A 479 0.84 -13.18 11.59
C ARG A 479 1.16 -11.96 12.47
N GLY A 480 0.50 -10.83 12.21
CA GLY A 480 0.65 -9.64 13.04
C GLY A 480 0.00 -9.78 14.41
N ALA A 481 -0.89 -10.76 14.62
CA ALA A 481 -1.54 -11.01 15.90
C ALA A 481 -0.54 -11.52 16.95
N PRO A 482 -0.71 -11.18 18.25
CA PRO A 482 0.28 -11.52 19.27
C PRO A 482 0.39 -13.04 19.44
N THR A 483 1.55 -13.61 19.09
CA THR A 483 1.99 -14.92 19.56
C THR A 483 3.26 -14.71 20.36
N SER A 484 3.16 -14.78 21.70
CA SER A 484 4.24 -14.83 22.71
C SER A 484 5.58 -14.11 22.43
N SER A 485 5.87 -13.11 23.27
CA SER A 485 7.18 -12.61 23.74
C SER A 485 8.30 -12.14 22.79
N GLU A 486 8.27 -12.30 21.47
CA GLU A 486 9.48 -12.03 20.65
C GLU A 486 9.45 -10.91 19.59
N THR A 487 8.37 -10.16 19.40
CA THR A 487 8.38 -9.02 18.44
C THR A 487 8.62 -7.67 19.13
N VAL A 488 9.90 -7.37 19.37
CA VAL A 488 10.35 -6.03 19.81
C VAL A 488 9.95 -4.93 18.79
N THR A 489 9.94 -5.24 17.49
CA THR A 489 9.49 -4.32 16.42
C THR A 489 7.97 -4.14 16.38
N GLY A 490 7.20 -5.22 16.57
CA GLY A 490 5.74 -5.17 16.66
C GLY A 490 5.22 -4.43 17.89
N THR A 491 5.95 -4.54 19.01
CA THR A 491 5.63 -3.78 20.24
C THR A 491 5.88 -2.29 20.04
N GLY A 492 6.94 -1.89 19.32
CA GLY A 492 7.26 -0.50 19.01
C GLY A 492 6.22 0.20 18.14
N VAL A 493 5.80 -0.41 17.02
CA VAL A 493 4.76 0.14 16.13
C VAL A 493 3.40 0.25 16.83
N ARG A 494 3.00 -0.81 17.55
CA ARG A 494 1.75 -0.82 18.34
C ARG A 494 1.76 0.23 19.43
N LEU A 495 2.87 0.36 20.16
CA LEU A 495 3.03 1.34 21.21
C LEU A 495 3.06 2.75 20.62
N TRP A 496 3.74 2.99 19.50
CA TRP A 496 3.80 4.30 18.84
C TRP A 496 2.42 4.78 18.39
N ASN A 497 1.67 3.98 17.61
CA ASN A 497 0.34 4.36 17.12
C ASN A 497 -0.64 4.62 18.28
N THR A 498 -0.53 3.85 19.36
CA THR A 498 -1.36 4.02 20.57
C THR A 498 -0.93 5.25 21.38
N VAL A 499 0.37 5.45 21.57
CA VAL A 499 0.91 6.49 22.44
C VAL A 499 0.84 7.86 21.79
N GLU A 500 1.21 8.02 20.51
CA GLU A 500 1.12 9.32 19.83
C GLU A 500 -0.36 9.76 19.65
N GLY A 501 -1.24 8.82 19.29
CA GLY A 501 -2.68 9.11 19.20
C GLY A 501 -3.32 9.56 20.52
N ILE A 502 -2.90 8.97 21.65
CA ILE A 502 -3.41 9.34 22.99
C ILE A 502 -2.75 10.61 23.52
N LYS A 503 -1.44 10.80 23.29
CA LYS A 503 -0.72 12.00 23.74
C LYS A 503 -1.31 13.26 23.14
N ASP A 504 -1.58 13.26 21.84
CA ASP A 504 -2.14 14.41 21.14
C ASP A 504 -3.63 14.62 21.44
N LEU A 505 -4.32 13.73 22.16
CA LEU A 505 -5.68 13.98 22.67
C LEU A 505 -5.70 14.69 24.03
N LEU A 506 -4.54 14.87 24.68
CA LEU A 506 -4.46 15.61 25.93
C LEU A 506 -4.67 17.12 25.67
N PRO A 507 -5.38 17.86 26.56
CA PRO A 507 -5.76 19.27 26.36
C PRO A 507 -4.59 20.26 26.16
N PHE A 508 -3.35 19.82 26.34
CA PHE A 508 -2.14 20.66 26.31
C PHE A 508 -1.02 20.11 25.41
N ALA A 509 -1.26 19.04 24.66
CA ALA A 509 -0.27 18.42 23.78
C ALA A 509 -0.82 18.32 22.36
N GLY A 510 0.01 18.52 21.33
CA GLY A 510 -0.40 18.37 19.92
C GLY A 510 -1.22 19.53 19.34
N ALA A 511 -1.07 20.74 19.88
CA ALA A 511 -1.43 21.98 19.22
C ALA A 511 -0.15 22.80 19.04
N ASP A 512 -0.07 23.53 17.92
CA ASP A 512 1.01 24.44 17.60
C ASP A 512 0.83 25.74 18.42
N ASN A 513 1.94 26.25 18.95
CA ASN A 513 1.98 27.55 19.63
C ASN A 513 2.13 28.68 18.60
N VAL A 514 1.15 28.81 17.71
CA VAL A 514 1.15 29.77 16.60
C VAL A 514 -0.10 30.63 16.68
N ASP A 515 0.05 31.96 16.61
CA ASP A 515 -1.07 32.86 16.42
C ASP A 515 -1.57 32.75 14.98
N ILE A 516 -2.88 32.59 14.79
CA ILE A 516 -3.51 32.51 13.47
C ILE A 516 -3.22 33.79 12.67
N GLU A 517 -3.12 34.95 13.34
CA GLU A 517 -2.81 36.23 12.70
C GLU A 517 -1.41 36.23 12.07
N ASP A 518 -0.44 35.56 12.71
CA ASP A 518 0.95 35.46 12.27
C ASP A 518 1.18 34.41 11.17
N LEU A 519 0.18 33.58 10.88
CA LEU A 519 0.30 32.55 9.85
C LEU A 519 0.59 33.18 8.48
N ALA A 520 1.62 32.74 7.78
CA ALA A 520 1.91 33.23 6.43
C ALA A 520 0.78 32.85 5.45
N PRO A 521 0.55 33.61 4.36
CA PRO A 521 -0.27 33.15 3.24
C PRO A 521 0.19 31.77 2.75
N CYS A 522 -0.76 30.91 2.39
CA CYS A 522 -0.57 29.49 2.10
C CYS A 522 -0.02 28.65 3.26
N GLY A 523 0.00 29.20 4.48
CA GLY A 523 0.39 28.49 5.69
C GLY A 523 -0.77 27.73 6.31
N GLY A 524 -0.44 26.71 7.08
CA GLY A 524 -1.39 25.99 7.93
C GLY A 524 -0.79 25.68 9.29
N CYS A 525 -1.66 25.44 10.27
CA CYS A 525 -1.30 25.05 11.62
C CYS A 525 -2.46 24.33 12.31
N VAL A 526 -2.23 23.79 13.50
CA VAL A 526 -3.26 23.20 14.36
C VAL A 526 -3.26 23.92 15.68
N VAL A 527 -4.34 24.60 16.02
CA VAL A 527 -4.44 25.43 17.24
C VAL A 527 -5.45 24.87 18.22
N GLN A 528 -5.24 25.18 19.51
CA GLN A 528 -6.21 24.89 20.56
C GLN A 528 -7.27 26.00 20.60
N SER A 529 -8.56 25.62 20.50
CA SER A 529 -9.70 26.53 20.66
C SER A 529 -10.65 25.97 21.73
N GLY A 530 -10.52 26.49 22.96
CA GLY A 530 -11.23 25.95 24.12
C GLY A 530 -10.82 24.50 24.41
N VAL A 531 -11.78 23.57 24.36
CA VAL A 531 -11.53 22.12 24.52
C VAL A 531 -11.28 21.41 23.17
N SER A 532 -11.51 22.12 22.07
CA SER A 532 -11.42 21.57 20.71
C SER A 532 -10.09 21.93 20.07
N LYS A 533 -9.71 21.14 19.06
CA LYS A 533 -8.54 21.40 18.22
C LYS A 533 -8.97 21.72 16.82
N VAL A 534 -8.39 22.77 16.27
CA VAL A 534 -8.80 23.35 14.99
C VAL A 534 -7.60 23.32 14.04
N ALA A 535 -7.77 22.65 12.90
CA ALA A 535 -6.85 22.74 11.78
C ALA A 535 -7.17 24.02 11.00
N VAL A 536 -6.16 24.85 10.80
CA VAL A 536 -6.30 26.19 10.22
C VAL A 536 -5.43 26.29 8.98
N TYR A 537 -6.00 26.81 7.90
CA TYR A 537 -5.28 27.15 6.68
C TYR A 537 -5.56 28.60 6.31
N LYS A 538 -4.51 29.37 5.98
CA LYS A 538 -4.63 30.74 5.45
C LYS A 538 -4.33 30.72 3.96
N ASP A 539 -5.30 31.09 3.14
CA ASP A 539 -5.14 31.07 1.68
C ASP A 539 -4.26 32.23 1.16
N GLU A 540 -3.99 32.23 -0.15
CA GLU A 540 -3.21 33.26 -0.84
C GLU A 540 -3.74 34.69 -0.62
N LYS A 541 -5.04 34.84 -0.36
CA LYS A 541 -5.70 36.14 -0.14
C LYS A 541 -5.72 36.52 1.34
N GLY A 542 -5.19 35.67 2.22
CA GLY A 542 -5.20 35.87 3.66
C GLY A 542 -6.50 35.42 4.35
N CYS A 543 -7.44 34.80 3.62
CA CYS A 543 -8.66 34.29 4.24
C CYS A 543 -8.36 33.01 5.03
N VAL A 544 -8.92 32.93 6.22
CA VAL A 544 -8.71 31.80 7.15
C VAL A 544 -9.82 30.77 6.98
N HIS A 545 -9.42 29.53 6.74
CA HIS A 545 -10.26 28.34 6.65
C HIS A 545 -10.01 27.47 7.87
N LYS A 546 -11.07 26.97 8.51
CA LYS A 546 -11.00 26.21 9.76
C LYS A 546 -11.75 24.89 9.66
N PHE A 547 -11.12 23.85 10.20
CA PHE A 547 -11.66 22.50 10.24
C PHE A 547 -11.38 21.87 11.60
N SER A 548 -12.12 20.82 11.95
CA SER A 548 -11.75 19.97 13.06
C SER A 548 -10.38 19.38 12.80
N ALA A 549 -9.45 19.52 13.75
CA ALA A 549 -8.17 18.83 13.67
C ALA A 549 -8.29 17.33 13.99
N VAL A 550 -9.46 16.85 14.40
CA VAL A 550 -9.70 15.46 14.76
C VAL A 550 -9.93 14.65 13.48
N CYS A 551 -9.01 13.74 13.18
CA CYS A 551 -9.11 12.84 12.05
C CYS A 551 -10.34 11.93 12.19
N PRO A 552 -11.24 11.90 11.18
CA PRO A 552 -12.49 11.14 11.24
C PRO A 552 -12.31 9.62 11.10
N HIS A 553 -11.07 9.13 11.01
CA HIS A 553 -10.76 7.70 11.05
C HIS A 553 -10.88 7.15 12.47
N LEU A 554 -9.93 7.51 13.34
CA LEU A 554 -9.82 7.02 14.72
C LEU A 554 -9.58 8.13 15.76
N GLY A 555 -9.81 9.39 15.40
CA GLY A 555 -9.81 10.51 16.34
C GLY A 555 -8.44 11.13 16.63
N CYS A 556 -7.37 10.70 15.95
CA CYS A 556 -6.06 11.33 16.11
C CYS A 556 -6.04 12.77 15.59
N VAL A 557 -5.22 13.61 16.20
CA VAL A 557 -5.08 15.01 15.77
C VAL A 557 -4.15 15.07 14.56
N VAL A 558 -4.63 15.67 13.47
CA VAL A 558 -3.82 15.89 12.26
C VAL A 558 -2.73 16.93 12.53
N LYS A 559 -1.71 16.98 11.67
CA LYS A 559 -0.63 17.98 11.74
C LYS A 559 -0.39 18.60 10.37
N TRP A 560 -0.02 19.87 10.33
CA TRP A 560 0.29 20.56 9.08
C TRP A 560 1.64 20.09 8.51
N ASN A 561 1.65 19.70 7.25
CA ASN A 561 2.86 19.45 6.47
C ASN A 561 3.14 20.65 5.57
N PRO A 562 4.16 21.49 5.88
CA PRO A 562 4.46 22.67 5.08
C PRO A 562 5.10 22.36 3.72
N ILE A 563 5.63 21.16 3.52
CA ILE A 563 6.33 20.80 2.27
C ILE A 563 5.33 20.65 1.12
N ASP A 564 4.18 20.05 1.42
CA ASP A 564 3.12 19.76 0.43
C ASP A 564 1.84 20.55 0.66
N GLY A 565 1.72 21.29 1.78
CA GLY A 565 0.55 22.11 2.06
C GLY A 565 -0.70 21.28 2.38
N VAL A 566 -0.53 20.25 3.21
CA VAL A 566 -1.57 19.26 3.54
C VAL A 566 -1.62 18.96 5.04
N PHE A 567 -2.74 18.41 5.52
CA PHE A 567 -2.87 17.91 6.89
C PHE A 567 -2.69 16.40 6.95
N ASN A 568 -1.77 15.96 7.81
CA ASN A 568 -1.36 14.56 7.96
C ASN A 568 -1.82 13.99 9.30
N CYS A 569 -2.51 12.86 9.28
CA CYS A 569 -2.80 12.09 10.49
C CYS A 569 -1.57 11.27 10.91
N PRO A 570 -1.00 11.47 12.11
CA PRO A 570 0.21 10.79 12.56
C PRO A 570 0.01 9.30 12.88
N CYS A 571 -1.21 8.88 13.20
CA CYS A 571 -1.47 7.52 13.67
C CYS A 571 -1.54 6.50 12.54
N HIS A 572 -2.34 6.79 11.52
CA HIS A 572 -2.68 5.82 10.48
C HIS A 572 -2.51 6.37 9.07
N GLY A 573 -1.95 7.58 8.91
CA GLY A 573 -1.48 8.06 7.60
C GLY A 573 -2.53 8.72 6.72
N SER A 574 -3.74 9.02 7.23
CA SER A 574 -4.71 9.81 6.46
C SER A 574 -4.16 11.17 6.07
N ILE A 575 -4.46 11.60 4.84
CA ILE A 575 -4.00 12.88 4.29
C ILE A 575 -5.23 13.67 3.86
N PHE A 576 -5.27 14.94 4.25
CA PHE A 576 -6.29 15.89 3.86
C PHE A 576 -5.64 17.08 3.17
N ASP A 577 -6.27 17.62 2.13
CA ASP A 577 -5.79 18.86 1.53
C ASP A 577 -5.95 20.05 2.49
N HIS A 578 -5.46 21.22 2.09
CA HIS A 578 -5.57 22.44 2.87
C HIS A 578 -7.01 22.92 3.09
N HIS A 579 -8.00 22.34 2.39
CA HIS A 579 -9.43 22.54 2.59
C HIS A 579 -10.10 21.39 3.37
N GLY A 580 -9.32 20.51 3.99
CA GLY A 580 -9.81 19.40 4.79
C GLY A 580 -10.40 18.23 3.99
N THR A 581 -10.31 18.24 2.66
CA THR A 581 -10.80 17.14 1.80
C THR A 581 -9.85 15.96 1.87
N VAL A 582 -10.37 14.75 2.08
CA VAL A 582 -9.53 13.56 2.20
C VAL A 582 -8.92 13.16 0.86
N ILE A 583 -7.58 13.15 0.82
CA ILE A 583 -6.76 12.79 -0.34
C ILE A 583 -6.40 11.30 -0.30
N ASN A 584 -6.01 10.80 0.87
CA ASN A 584 -5.50 9.44 1.06
C ASN A 584 -5.99 8.87 2.39
N GLY A 585 -6.39 7.60 2.34
CA GLY A 585 -6.97 6.88 3.47
C GLY A 585 -5.99 6.62 4.63
N PRO A 586 -6.45 5.97 5.71
CA PRO A 586 -7.70 5.21 5.81
C PRO A 586 -8.96 6.03 6.10
N ALA A 587 -8.86 7.31 6.42
CA ALA A 587 -10.03 8.18 6.48
C ALA A 587 -10.78 8.15 5.14
N ASN A 588 -12.10 8.07 5.22
CA ASN A 588 -12.99 7.99 4.05
C ASN A 588 -14.00 9.14 4.00
N VAL A 589 -13.89 10.11 4.91
CA VAL A 589 -14.66 11.35 4.97
C VAL A 589 -13.72 12.51 5.28
N ASP A 590 -14.13 13.71 4.89
CA ASP A 590 -13.35 14.95 5.03
C ASP A 590 -13.32 15.43 6.48
N LEU A 591 -12.39 16.34 6.80
CA LEU A 591 -12.40 17.07 8.06
C LEU A 591 -13.65 17.97 8.11
N SER A 592 -14.33 17.98 9.26
CA SER A 592 -15.55 18.77 9.41
C SER A 592 -15.21 20.26 9.51
N PRO A 593 -15.86 21.16 8.76
CA PRO A 593 -15.69 22.60 8.92
C PRO A 593 -16.03 23.06 10.35
N VAL A 594 -15.36 24.12 10.81
CA VAL A 594 -15.59 24.75 12.13
C VAL A 594 -15.73 26.25 11.93
N ASP A 595 -16.63 26.89 12.70
CA ASP A 595 -16.88 28.34 12.64
C ASP A 595 -15.73 29.18 13.26
#